data_AF-A0A954LLQ9-F1
#
_entry.id   AF-A0A954LLQ9-F1
#
_cell.length_a   1.000
_cell.length_b   1.000
_cell.length_c   1.000
_cell.angle_alpha   90.00
_cell.angle_beta   90.00
_cell.angle_gamma   90.00
#
_symmetry.space_group_name_H-M   'P 1'
#
loop_
_entity.id
_entity.type
_entity.pdbx_description
1 polymer ?
#
loop_
_entity_poly.entity_id
_entity_poly.type
_entity_poly.pdbx_seq_one_letter_code
_entity_poly.pdbx_strand_id
1 'polypeptide(L)'
;MGHDSQKNLFGGEDLPPLSLPWEEATDRLSAEIVFDLPLETTFHYLVPEDLREMIQPGQRVRAPFGRGNRPNVGYCVSLGPPPKIRHRLKELAEIIDQEPLLSPPMLDLTKWIAEEYLCGWGQVLQSVIPAGVKKKAGTRLIQHYQPAPHVRERLVPELLPPKQRAVMEILCHSPGPMRIEELTEAAQCGTGPVNALRNKGLIQAVRQRTEIEDSQFDDETAVPRIADLKLNGDQQQALDTILQFVRSGQHQTVLLHGVTGSGKTEVYIQAIREIVSYGRQAIVLVPEISLTPQTIRRFRQRFDSVAVLHSHL
;
A
#
# COMPACT_ATOMS: atom_id res chain seq x y z
N MET A 1 26.70 74.22 29.37
CA MET A 1 25.24 74.13 29.55
C MET A 1 24.73 73.03 28.64
N GLY A 2 23.96 72.08 29.18
CA GLY A 2 23.23 71.09 28.38
C GLY A 2 23.85 69.70 28.30
N HIS A 3 23.95 69.02 29.44
CA HIS A 3 23.90 67.55 29.49
C HIS A 3 22.59 67.07 28.86
N ASP A 4 22.64 66.07 27.98
CA ASP A 4 21.57 65.06 27.96
C ASP A 4 22.16 63.67 27.68
N SER A 5 22.69 63.10 28.76
CA SER A 5 23.06 61.70 28.86
C SER A 5 21.80 60.89 29.14
N GLN A 6 21.11 60.44 28.10
CA GLN A 6 20.07 59.43 28.26
C GLN A 6 20.78 58.11 28.55
N LYS A 7 21.00 57.84 29.85
CA LYS A 7 21.46 56.55 30.36
C LYS A 7 20.44 55.50 29.92
N ASN A 8 20.89 54.52 29.15
CA ASN A 8 20.15 53.27 28.96
C ASN A 8 19.80 52.71 30.35
N LEU A 9 18.50 52.73 30.69
CA LEU A 9 17.97 52.27 31.97
C LEU A 9 18.06 50.74 32.13
N PHE A 10 18.51 50.05 31.08
CA PHE A 10 18.82 48.63 31.08
C PHE A 10 20.32 48.53 30.80
N GLY A 11 21.09 48.25 31.84
CA GLY A 11 22.47 47.82 31.69
C GLY A 11 22.52 46.60 30.77
N GLY A 12 23.70 46.32 30.21
CA GLY A 12 23.93 45.07 29.48
C GLY A 12 23.71 43.88 30.41
N GLU A 13 22.46 43.47 30.55
CA GLU A 13 22.07 42.20 31.11
C GLU A 13 22.36 41.18 30.03
N ASP A 14 23.32 40.30 30.33
CA ASP A 14 23.47 39.03 29.66
C ASP A 14 22.08 38.42 29.48
N LEU A 15 21.57 38.49 28.26
CA LEU A 15 20.35 37.78 27.88
C LEU A 15 20.58 36.33 28.30
N PRO A 16 19.64 35.69 29.02
CA PRO A 16 19.80 34.30 29.41
C PRO A 16 20.11 33.46 28.17
N PRO A 17 20.94 32.41 28.28
CA PRO A 17 21.32 31.58 27.14
C PRO A 17 20.06 31.12 26.37
N LEU A 18 20.19 31.01 25.05
CA LEU A 18 19.13 30.68 24.07
C LEU A 18 18.36 29.37 24.36
N SER A 19 18.79 28.62 25.37
CA SER A 19 18.13 27.46 25.96
C SER A 19 18.51 27.37 27.43
N LEU A 20 17.54 27.04 28.28
CA LEU A 20 17.85 26.65 29.66
C LEU A 20 18.61 25.31 29.63
N PRO A 21 19.60 25.06 30.53
CA PRO A 21 20.42 23.84 30.49
C PRO A 21 19.62 22.52 30.56
N TRP A 22 18.38 22.55 31.03
CA TRP A 22 17.47 21.40 31.08
C TRP A 22 16.57 21.27 29.84
N GLU A 23 16.53 22.27 28.95
CA GLU A 23 15.92 22.17 27.62
C GLU A 23 16.81 21.44 26.61
N GLU A 24 18.10 21.25 26.93
CA GLU A 24 19.04 20.36 26.24
C GLU A 24 18.80 18.88 26.58
N ALA A 25 17.54 18.49 26.84
CA ALA A 25 17.14 17.10 26.90
C ALA A 25 17.52 16.45 25.57
N THR A 26 18.56 15.64 25.61
CA THR A 26 19.29 15.02 24.48
C THR A 26 18.45 13.95 23.76
N ASP A 27 17.16 13.89 24.06
CA ASP A 27 16.24 12.82 23.69
C ASP A 27 14.99 13.36 22.96
N ARG A 28 15.03 14.61 22.49
CA ARG A 28 13.94 15.17 21.69
C ARG A 28 14.04 14.67 20.26
N LEU A 29 13.02 13.95 19.80
CA LEU A 29 12.88 13.53 18.41
C LEU A 29 11.94 14.48 17.66
N SER A 30 12.33 14.85 16.44
CA SER A 30 11.49 15.61 15.52
C SER A 30 11.24 14.85 14.22
N ALA A 31 10.08 15.08 13.64
CA ALA A 31 9.70 14.55 12.34
C ALA A 31 9.55 15.69 11.33
N GLU A 32 10.10 15.48 10.14
CA GLU A 32 9.86 16.32 8.98
C GLU A 32 8.63 15.83 8.25
N ILE A 33 7.64 16.71 8.14
CA ILE A 33 6.34 16.41 7.56
C ILE A 33 6.10 17.29 6.34
N VAL A 34 5.61 16.68 5.27
CA VAL A 34 5.06 17.40 4.11
C VAL A 34 3.55 17.18 4.02
N PHE A 35 2.83 18.19 3.54
CA PHE A 35 1.37 18.15 3.40
C PHE A 35 0.98 18.12 1.92
N ASP A 36 -0.18 17.55 1.62
CA ASP A 36 -0.81 17.60 0.29
C ASP A 36 -1.29 19.02 -0.03
N LEU A 37 -0.33 19.91 -0.23
CA LEU A 37 -0.45 21.33 -0.50
C LEU A 37 0.62 21.72 -1.52
N PRO A 38 0.39 22.75 -2.34
CA PRO A 38 1.39 23.26 -3.29
C PRO A 38 2.47 24.05 -2.56
N LEU A 39 3.23 23.38 -1.69
CA LEU A 39 4.31 23.93 -0.89
C LEU A 39 5.57 23.09 -1.09
N GLU A 40 6.68 23.77 -1.34
CA GLU A 40 8.00 23.15 -1.52
C GLU A 40 8.76 22.95 -0.19
N THR A 41 8.13 23.32 0.93
CA THR A 41 8.78 23.31 2.26
C THR A 41 8.35 22.11 3.10
N THR A 42 9.29 21.58 3.86
CA THR A 42 9.03 20.62 4.93
C THR A 42 8.72 21.36 6.23
N PHE A 43 7.94 20.73 7.10
CA PHE A 43 7.57 21.27 8.40
C PHE A 43 8.05 20.34 9.50
N HIS A 44 8.78 20.88 10.47
CA HIS A 44 9.25 20.11 11.62
C HIS A 44 8.18 20.08 12.72
N TYR A 45 7.97 18.90 13.28
CA TYR A 45 7.10 18.68 14.43
C TYR A 45 7.84 17.89 15.50
N LEU A 46 7.55 18.14 16.77
CA LEU A 46 8.04 17.33 17.87
C LEU A 46 7.28 16.00 17.90
N VAL A 47 7.99 14.89 18.11
CA VAL A 47 7.40 13.56 18.24
C VAL A 47 7.13 13.29 19.74
N PRO A 48 5.86 13.13 20.16
CA PRO A 48 5.50 12.69 21.50
C PRO A 48 6.15 11.35 21.88
N GLU A 49 6.46 11.15 23.16
CA GLU A 49 7.18 9.95 23.66
C GLU A 49 6.50 8.64 23.26
N ASP A 50 5.17 8.60 23.35
CA ASP A 50 4.32 7.48 22.98
C ASP A 50 4.36 7.14 21.49
N LEU A 51 4.78 8.06 20.63
CA LEU A 51 4.86 7.86 19.18
C LEU A 51 6.29 7.56 18.69
N ARG A 52 7.33 7.76 19.52
CA ARG A 52 8.74 7.68 19.07
C ARG A 52 9.16 6.32 18.54
N GLU A 53 8.68 5.24 19.15
CA GLU A 53 9.03 3.87 18.73
C GLU A 53 8.25 3.41 17.49
N MET A 54 7.09 4.04 17.22
CA MET A 54 6.19 3.65 16.14
C MET A 54 6.41 4.47 14.86
N ILE A 55 6.91 5.70 14.98
CA ILE A 55 7.05 6.60 13.83
C ILE A 55 8.21 6.18 12.93
N GLN A 56 7.95 6.16 11.62
CA GLN A 56 8.93 5.85 10.59
C GLN A 56 8.72 6.75 9.37
N PRO A 57 9.79 7.12 8.63
CA PRO A 57 9.65 7.75 7.33
C PRO A 57 8.79 6.89 6.39
N GLY A 58 7.92 7.54 5.62
CA GLY A 58 6.97 6.90 4.71
C GLY A 58 5.58 6.63 5.30
N GLN A 59 5.37 6.90 6.60
CA GLN A 59 4.03 6.84 7.22
C GLN A 59 3.24 8.13 7.00
N ARG A 60 1.90 8.00 6.97
CA ARG A 60 1.01 9.15 7.12
C ARG A 60 0.80 9.48 8.59
N VAL A 61 0.78 10.77 8.89
CA VAL A 61 0.55 11.30 10.23
C VAL A 61 -0.53 12.38 10.18
N ARG A 62 -1.18 12.65 11.31
CA ARG A 62 -1.90 13.92 11.49
C ARG A 62 -1.05 14.89 12.26
N ALA A 63 -0.93 16.09 11.72
CA ALA A 63 -0.20 17.17 12.34
C ALA A 63 -1.00 18.47 12.23
N PRO A 64 -1.00 19.33 13.26
CA PRO A 64 -1.71 20.59 13.22
C PRO A 64 -1.03 21.57 12.26
N PHE A 65 -1.79 22.11 11.30
CA PHE A 65 -1.24 23.01 10.28
C PHE A 65 -1.88 24.40 10.30
N GLY A 66 -1.08 25.43 10.01
CA GLY A 66 -1.50 26.83 9.97
C GLY A 66 -1.92 27.43 11.32
N ARG A 67 -2.56 28.61 11.26
CA ARG A 67 -3.01 29.37 12.44
C ARG A 67 -4.21 28.72 13.15
N GLY A 68 -5.10 28.09 12.40
CA GLY A 68 -6.29 27.42 12.94
C GLY A 68 -6.01 26.13 13.70
N ASN A 69 -4.75 25.67 13.71
CA ASN A 69 -4.28 24.47 14.42
C ASN A 69 -5.09 23.19 14.12
N ARG A 70 -5.73 23.13 12.95
CA ARG A 70 -6.55 21.97 12.56
C ARG A 70 -5.61 20.83 12.15
N PRO A 71 -5.89 19.59 12.60
CA PRO A 71 -5.09 18.43 12.22
C PRO A 71 -5.31 18.10 10.74
N ASN A 72 -4.23 18.14 9.96
CA ASN A 72 -4.21 17.75 8.56
C ASN A 72 -3.37 16.49 8.38
N VAL A 73 -3.71 15.71 7.35
CA VAL A 73 -2.91 14.55 6.97
C VAL A 73 -1.65 15.02 6.27
N GLY A 74 -0.50 14.55 6.75
CA GLY A 74 0.81 14.76 6.13
C GLY A 74 1.59 13.46 6.07
N TYR A 75 2.75 13.53 5.44
CA TYR A 75 3.67 12.41 5.24
C TYR A 75 4.96 12.67 6.01
N CYS A 76 5.36 11.71 6.84
CA CYS A 76 6.67 11.75 7.50
C CYS A 76 7.74 11.39 6.48
N VAL A 77 8.66 12.31 6.20
CA VAL A 77 9.71 12.12 5.19
C VAL A 77 11.09 11.88 5.79
N SER A 78 11.31 12.37 7.03
CA SER A 78 12.58 12.21 7.75
C SER A 78 12.34 12.30 9.25
N LEU A 79 13.22 11.68 10.02
CA LEU A 79 13.26 11.76 11.48
C LEU A 79 14.66 12.20 11.90
N GLY A 80 14.73 13.05 12.92
CA GLY A 80 16.00 13.54 13.41
C GLY A 80 15.86 14.46 14.63
N PRO A 81 16.98 14.99 15.14
CA PRO A 81 16.94 15.95 16.24
C PRO A 81 16.20 17.24 15.81
N PRO A 82 15.47 17.90 16.72
CA PRO A 82 14.76 19.14 16.41
C PRO A 82 15.72 20.21 15.89
N PRO A 83 15.33 20.97 14.84
CA PRO A 83 16.15 22.07 14.36
C PRO A 83 16.27 23.15 15.43
N LYS A 84 17.40 23.86 15.45
CA LYS A 84 17.63 25.01 16.33
C LYS A 84 16.83 26.22 15.82
N ILE A 85 15.59 26.34 16.26
CA ILE A 85 14.68 27.43 15.87
C ILE A 85 14.21 28.25 17.08
N ARG A 86 13.88 29.52 16.84
CA ARG A 86 13.40 30.46 17.89
C ARG A 86 11.97 30.23 18.36
N HIS A 87 11.19 29.44 17.62
CA HIS A 87 9.78 29.21 17.90
C HIS A 87 9.56 27.79 18.43
N ARG A 88 8.59 27.61 19.32
CA ARG A 88 8.21 26.30 19.84
C ARG A 88 7.63 25.44 18.71
N LEU A 89 8.19 24.24 18.54
CA LEU A 89 7.63 23.22 17.64
C LEU A 89 6.27 22.75 18.16
N LYS A 90 5.33 22.58 17.24
CA LYS A 90 4.07 21.87 17.53
C LYS A 90 4.35 20.37 17.61
N GLU A 91 3.50 19.66 18.34
CA GLU A 91 3.56 18.20 18.46
C GLU A 91 2.73 17.52 17.36
N LEU A 92 3.15 16.32 16.98
CA LEU A 92 2.34 15.42 16.14
C LEU A 92 1.09 14.97 16.90
N ALA A 93 -0.03 14.82 16.19
CA ALA A 93 -1.29 14.43 16.79
C ALA A 93 -1.50 12.90 16.80
N GLU A 94 -1.25 12.23 15.67
CA GLU A 94 -1.36 10.77 15.56
C GLU A 94 -0.57 10.22 14.36
N ILE A 95 -0.21 8.94 14.42
CA ILE A 95 0.26 8.15 13.28
C ILE A 95 -0.96 7.40 12.70
N ILE A 96 -1.18 7.51 11.39
CA ILE A 96 -2.37 6.95 10.73
C ILE A 96 -2.15 5.48 10.32
N ASP A 97 -0.94 5.16 9.88
CA ASP A 97 -0.58 3.86 9.33
C ASP A 97 0.34 3.10 10.30
N GLN A 98 0.10 1.79 10.46
CA GLN A 98 0.92 0.96 11.35
C GLN A 98 2.34 0.75 10.81
N GLU A 99 2.45 0.67 9.49
CA GLU A 99 3.71 0.47 8.76
C GLU A 99 3.88 1.58 7.72
N PRO A 100 5.12 1.93 7.34
CA PRO A 100 5.38 2.90 6.30
C PRO A 100 4.81 2.42 4.96
N LEU A 101 3.98 3.26 4.34
CA LEU A 101 3.40 2.96 3.02
C LEU A 101 4.39 3.19 1.88
N LEU A 102 5.45 3.96 2.15
CA LEU A 102 6.46 4.35 1.18
C LEU A 102 7.84 3.94 1.68
N SER A 103 8.58 3.21 0.85
CA SER A 103 9.96 2.84 1.15
C SER A 103 10.92 4.02 0.94
N PRO A 104 12.14 3.98 1.51
CA PRO A 104 13.12 5.04 1.29
C PRO A 104 13.40 5.35 -0.19
N PRO A 105 13.58 4.37 -1.10
CA PRO A 105 13.73 4.66 -2.52
C PRO A 105 12.51 5.36 -3.15
N MET A 106 11.30 5.11 -2.65
CA MET A 106 10.10 5.81 -3.10
C MET A 106 10.08 7.26 -2.60
N LEU A 107 10.56 7.52 -1.38
CA LEU A 107 10.73 8.89 -0.87
C LEU A 107 11.74 9.66 -1.73
N ASP A 108 12.88 9.03 -2.07
CA ASP A 108 13.89 9.64 -2.95
C ASP A 108 13.32 9.94 -4.36
N LEU A 109 12.64 8.96 -4.96
CA LEU A 109 12.02 9.13 -6.28
C LEU A 109 10.96 10.23 -6.27
N THR A 110 10.08 10.24 -5.27
CA THR A 110 9.00 11.25 -5.19
C THR A 110 9.54 12.64 -4.89
N LYS A 111 10.65 12.74 -4.15
CA LYS A 111 11.36 14.00 -3.95
C LYS A 111 11.94 14.51 -5.25
N TRP A 112 12.64 13.65 -5.99
CA TRP A 112 13.17 13.98 -7.31
C TRP A 112 12.06 14.43 -8.28
N ILE A 113 10.91 13.75 -8.31
CA ILE A 113 9.75 14.18 -9.12
C ILE A 113 9.27 15.57 -8.69
N ALA A 114 9.16 15.83 -7.39
CA ALA A 114 8.69 17.12 -6.89
C ALA A 114 9.62 18.27 -7.31
N GLU A 115 10.94 18.05 -7.20
CA GLU A 115 11.98 19.01 -7.57
C GLU A 115 12.05 19.22 -9.09
N GLU A 116 12.04 18.14 -9.88
CA GLU A 116 12.14 18.20 -11.34
C GLU A 116 10.90 18.85 -11.98
N TYR A 117 9.70 18.51 -11.46
CA TYR A 117 8.44 18.99 -12.01
C TYR A 117 7.85 20.19 -11.24
N LEU A 118 8.61 20.81 -10.34
CA LEU A 118 8.26 22.04 -9.61
C LEU A 118 6.88 21.97 -8.93
N CYS A 119 6.61 20.88 -8.21
CA CYS A 119 5.36 20.70 -7.49
C CYS A 119 5.58 20.34 -6.02
N GLY A 120 4.54 20.47 -5.19
CA GLY A 120 4.66 20.19 -3.76
C GLY A 120 4.93 18.70 -3.52
N TRP A 121 5.97 18.38 -2.74
CA TRP A 121 6.35 16.97 -2.49
C TRP A 121 5.21 16.16 -1.86
N GLY A 122 4.41 16.77 -0.98
CA GLY A 122 3.23 16.11 -0.44
C GLY A 122 2.15 15.77 -1.48
N GLN A 123 2.02 16.54 -2.57
CA GLN A 123 1.12 16.23 -3.68
C GLN A 123 1.62 15.03 -4.51
N VAL A 124 2.94 14.92 -4.67
CA VAL A 124 3.57 13.76 -5.34
C VAL A 124 3.38 12.49 -4.51
N LEU A 125 3.68 12.56 -3.21
CA LEU A 125 3.49 11.44 -2.27
C LEU A 125 2.02 11.00 -2.23
N GLN A 126 1.11 11.97 -2.19
CA GLN A 126 -0.32 11.71 -2.30
C GLN A 126 -0.66 10.99 -3.61
N SER A 127 -0.09 11.39 -4.75
CA SER A 127 -0.39 10.78 -6.05
C SER A 127 0.08 9.34 -6.19
N VAL A 128 1.21 8.98 -5.55
CA VAL A 128 1.78 7.64 -5.63
C VAL A 128 1.00 6.59 -4.83
N ILE A 129 0.26 7.00 -3.80
CA ILE A 129 -0.48 6.05 -2.95
C ILE A 129 -1.88 5.79 -3.53
N PRO A 130 -2.24 4.54 -3.87
CA PRO A 130 -3.55 4.21 -4.42
C PRO A 130 -4.70 4.54 -3.45
N ALA A 131 -5.88 4.86 -3.99
CA ALA A 131 -7.06 5.18 -3.19
C ALA A 131 -7.47 4.03 -2.25
N GLY A 132 -7.32 2.78 -2.72
CA GLY A 132 -7.57 1.58 -1.92
C GLY A 132 -6.66 1.50 -0.68
N VAL A 133 -5.38 1.77 -0.84
CA VAL A 133 -4.41 1.81 0.28
C VAL A 133 -4.76 2.96 1.24
N LYS A 134 -5.07 4.16 0.71
CA LYS A 134 -5.45 5.32 1.53
C LYS A 134 -6.65 5.04 2.43
N LYS A 135 -7.66 4.33 1.91
CA LYS A 135 -8.89 3.95 2.62
C LYS A 135 -8.73 2.70 3.50
N LYS A 136 -7.52 2.11 3.57
CA LYS A 136 -7.28 0.78 4.16
C LYS A 136 -8.23 -0.29 3.58
N ALA A 137 -8.57 -0.14 2.30
CA ALA A 137 -9.43 -1.05 1.56
C ALA A 137 -8.71 -2.33 1.11
N GLY A 138 -7.39 -2.41 1.33
CA GLY A 138 -6.60 -3.61 1.18
C GLY A 138 -6.99 -4.65 2.22
N THR A 139 -7.69 -5.68 1.76
CA THR A 139 -8.18 -6.82 2.55
C THR A 139 -9.31 -6.45 3.53
N ARG A 140 -10.53 -6.30 3.00
CA ARG A 140 -11.70 -6.51 3.86
C ARG A 140 -11.64 -7.96 4.35
N LEU A 141 -11.49 -8.14 5.66
CA LEU A 141 -11.78 -9.42 6.30
C LEU A 141 -13.27 -9.67 6.12
N ILE A 142 -13.64 -10.31 5.01
CA ILE A 142 -15.03 -10.66 4.73
C ILE A 142 -15.35 -11.88 5.60
N GLN A 143 -16.44 -11.78 6.35
CA GLN A 143 -16.91 -12.90 7.16
C GLN A 143 -17.50 -13.95 6.25
N HIS A 144 -16.85 -15.11 6.22
CA HIS A 144 -17.38 -16.31 5.61
C HIS A 144 -17.90 -17.23 6.71
N TYR A 145 -18.84 -18.09 6.38
CA TYR A 145 -19.42 -19.07 7.28
C TYR A 145 -19.04 -20.46 6.80
N GLN A 146 -18.72 -21.34 7.74
CA GLN A 146 -18.49 -22.75 7.49
C GLN A 146 -19.15 -23.58 8.61
N PRO A 147 -19.39 -24.89 8.37
CA PRO A 147 -19.84 -25.77 9.44
C PRO A 147 -18.82 -25.76 10.59
N ALA A 148 -19.31 -25.78 11.82
CA ALA A 148 -18.43 -25.89 12.98
C ALA A 148 -17.71 -27.26 12.95
N PRO A 149 -16.46 -27.37 13.47
CA PRO A 149 -15.67 -28.60 13.38
C PRO A 149 -16.38 -29.84 13.92
N HIS A 150 -17.17 -29.69 14.99
CA HIS A 150 -17.95 -30.75 15.62
C HIS A 150 -19.21 -31.18 14.84
N VAL A 151 -19.58 -30.43 13.79
CA VAL A 151 -20.71 -30.74 12.90
C VAL A 151 -20.23 -31.43 11.62
N ARG A 152 -18.97 -31.19 11.18
CA ARG A 152 -18.40 -31.84 9.97
C ARG A 152 -18.42 -33.37 10.03
N GLU A 153 -18.39 -33.95 11.23
CA GLU A 153 -18.38 -35.40 11.45
C GLU A 153 -19.76 -35.98 11.84
N ARG A 154 -20.80 -35.15 11.98
CA ARG A 154 -22.13 -35.57 12.40
C ARG A 154 -23.19 -35.05 11.42
N LEU A 155 -23.95 -35.99 10.87
CA LEU A 155 -25.16 -35.79 10.08
C LEU A 155 -25.93 -34.52 10.51
N VAL A 156 -26.38 -33.75 9.52
CA VAL A 156 -27.23 -32.56 9.70
C VAL A 156 -28.31 -32.90 10.72
N PRO A 157 -28.43 -32.17 11.86
CA PRO A 157 -29.38 -32.53 12.89
C PRO A 157 -30.79 -32.60 12.28
N GLU A 158 -31.45 -33.75 12.37
CA GLU A 158 -32.78 -34.01 11.76
C GLU A 158 -33.87 -33.02 12.23
N LEU A 159 -33.61 -32.28 13.32
CA LEU A 159 -34.53 -31.34 13.98
C LEU A 159 -34.31 -29.86 13.60
N LEU A 160 -33.60 -29.55 12.51
CA LEU A 160 -33.46 -28.17 12.05
C LEU A 160 -34.68 -27.68 11.27
N PRO A 161 -35.16 -26.44 11.52
CA PRO A 161 -36.17 -25.80 10.68
C PRO A 161 -35.78 -25.82 9.19
N PRO A 162 -36.74 -25.90 8.25
CA PRO A 162 -36.45 -26.12 6.82
C PRO A 162 -35.41 -25.17 6.23
N LYS A 163 -35.49 -23.87 6.55
CA LYS A 163 -34.53 -22.86 6.08
C LYS A 163 -33.15 -22.95 6.74
N GLN A 164 -33.07 -23.43 7.98
CA GLN A 164 -31.79 -23.68 8.66
C GLN A 164 -31.12 -24.95 8.10
N ARG A 165 -31.92 -25.98 7.79
CA ARG A 165 -31.43 -27.20 7.13
C ARG A 165 -30.84 -26.90 5.76
N ALA A 166 -31.53 -26.10 4.93
CA ALA A 166 -31.04 -25.71 3.61
C ALA A 166 -29.67 -25.00 3.66
N VAL A 167 -29.51 -24.02 4.56
CA VAL A 167 -28.22 -23.33 4.76
C VAL A 167 -27.12 -24.31 5.19
N MET A 168 -27.41 -25.25 6.09
CA MET A 168 -26.45 -26.27 6.54
C MET A 168 -26.06 -27.24 5.41
N GLU A 169 -27.02 -27.68 4.61
CA GLU A 169 -26.75 -28.57 3.47
C GLU A 169 -25.84 -27.89 2.46
N ILE A 170 -26.11 -26.63 2.11
CA ILE A 170 -25.25 -25.85 1.21
C ILE A 170 -23.83 -25.72 1.77
N LEU A 171 -23.68 -25.40 3.06
CA LEU A 171 -22.38 -25.29 3.71
C LEU A 171 -21.60 -26.61 3.80
N CYS A 172 -22.30 -27.74 3.94
CA CYS A 172 -21.66 -29.06 3.98
C CYS A 172 -21.24 -29.57 2.59
N HIS A 173 -21.95 -29.16 1.52
CA HIS A 173 -21.65 -29.54 0.13
C HIS A 173 -20.77 -28.52 -0.60
N SER A 174 -20.55 -27.33 -0.04
CA SER A 174 -19.64 -26.34 -0.59
C SER A 174 -18.17 -26.75 -0.37
N PRO A 175 -17.29 -26.55 -1.37
CA PRO A 175 -15.86 -26.82 -1.24
C PRO A 175 -15.14 -25.90 -0.23
N GLY A 176 -15.79 -24.83 0.24
CA GLY A 176 -15.19 -23.89 1.18
C GLY A 176 -16.19 -23.00 1.93
N PRO A 177 -15.70 -22.11 2.82
CA PRO A 177 -16.51 -21.14 3.53
C PRO A 177 -17.23 -20.19 2.57
N MET A 178 -18.47 -19.81 2.87
CA MET A 178 -19.32 -18.98 1.98
C MET A 178 -19.73 -17.66 2.65
N ARG A 179 -19.95 -16.61 1.85
CA ARG A 179 -20.42 -15.30 2.35
C ARG A 179 -21.89 -15.36 2.75
N ILE A 180 -22.33 -14.39 3.56
CA ILE A 180 -23.72 -14.37 4.01
C ILE A 180 -24.68 -14.13 2.84
N GLU A 181 -24.30 -13.30 1.87
CA GLU A 181 -25.10 -12.99 0.69
C GLU A 181 -25.30 -14.26 -0.16
N GLU A 182 -24.21 -14.96 -0.47
CA GLU A 182 -24.20 -16.22 -1.23
C GLU A 182 -25.08 -17.30 -0.55
N LEU A 183 -25.00 -17.39 0.79
CA LEU A 183 -25.82 -18.33 1.56
C LEU A 183 -27.29 -17.97 1.56
N THR A 184 -27.62 -16.70 1.70
CA THR A 184 -29.02 -16.23 1.67
C THR A 184 -29.65 -16.44 0.31
N GLU A 185 -28.89 -16.21 -0.77
CA GLU A 185 -29.32 -16.42 -2.15
C GLU A 185 -29.51 -17.91 -2.45
N ALA A 186 -28.47 -18.73 -2.20
CA ALA A 186 -28.51 -20.16 -2.46
C ALA A 186 -29.57 -20.89 -1.62
N ALA A 187 -29.77 -20.49 -0.37
CA ALA A 187 -30.79 -21.06 0.52
C ALA A 187 -32.17 -20.40 0.39
N GLN A 188 -32.33 -19.40 -0.49
CA GLN A 188 -33.55 -18.61 -0.69
C GLN A 188 -34.16 -18.13 0.66
N CYS A 189 -33.31 -17.59 1.53
CA CYS A 189 -33.70 -17.17 2.87
C CYS A 189 -33.07 -15.84 3.28
N GLY A 190 -33.63 -15.16 4.28
CA GLY A 190 -33.00 -13.96 4.86
C GLY A 190 -31.82 -14.31 5.78
N THR A 191 -31.21 -13.31 6.41
CA THR A 191 -30.07 -13.50 7.33
C THR A 191 -30.43 -14.17 8.66
N GLY A 192 -31.73 -14.26 8.99
CA GLY A 192 -32.25 -14.83 10.25
C GLY A 192 -31.82 -16.30 10.49
N PRO A 193 -32.10 -17.24 9.56
CA PRO A 193 -31.63 -18.62 9.65
C PRO A 193 -30.12 -18.77 9.83
N VAL A 194 -29.31 -17.98 9.11
CA VAL A 194 -27.84 -18.00 9.22
C VAL A 194 -27.40 -17.56 10.63
N ASN A 195 -27.95 -16.46 11.14
CA ASN A 195 -27.66 -15.98 12.49
C ASN A 195 -28.11 -16.97 13.57
N ALA A 196 -29.26 -17.63 13.39
CA ALA A 196 -29.76 -18.65 14.31
C ALA A 196 -28.83 -19.88 14.38
N LEU A 197 -28.32 -20.35 13.23
CA LEU A 197 -27.33 -21.42 13.16
C LEU A 197 -26.01 -21.03 13.83
N ARG A 198 -25.57 -19.77 13.66
CA ARG A 198 -24.38 -19.23 14.33
C ARG A 198 -24.56 -19.20 15.84
N ASN A 199 -25.70 -18.71 16.32
CA ASN A 199 -26.00 -18.65 17.76
C ASN A 199 -26.13 -20.04 18.39
N LYS A 200 -26.58 -21.04 17.62
CA LYS A 200 -26.59 -22.46 18.03
C LYS A 200 -25.21 -23.12 17.98
N GLY A 201 -24.18 -22.41 17.51
CA GLY A 201 -22.82 -22.93 17.38
C GLY A 201 -22.63 -23.94 16.23
N LEU A 202 -23.62 -24.11 15.36
CA LEU A 202 -23.59 -25.10 14.26
C LEU A 202 -22.75 -24.63 13.06
N ILE A 203 -22.66 -23.31 12.88
CA ILE A 203 -21.77 -22.67 11.91
C ILE A 203 -20.87 -21.69 12.63
N GLN A 204 -19.65 -21.52 12.13
CA GLN A 204 -18.70 -20.54 12.64
C GLN A 204 -18.37 -19.50 11.57
N ALA A 205 -18.19 -18.25 12.02
CA ALA A 205 -17.70 -17.18 11.18
C ALA A 205 -16.17 -17.27 11.12
N VAL A 206 -15.63 -17.47 9.92
CA VAL A 206 -14.20 -17.41 9.65
C VAL A 206 -13.93 -16.13 8.88
N ARG A 207 -12.96 -15.36 9.36
CA ARG A 207 -12.47 -14.18 8.64
C ARG A 207 -11.45 -14.67 7.63
N GLN A 208 -11.81 -14.68 6.36
CA GLN A 208 -10.86 -14.94 5.29
C GLN A 208 -10.41 -13.62 4.68
N ARG A 209 -9.12 -13.55 4.38
CA ARG A 209 -8.59 -12.53 3.49
C ARG A 209 -9.10 -12.89 2.11
N THR A 210 -10.17 -12.25 1.67
CA THR A 210 -10.50 -12.29 0.26
C THR A 210 -9.73 -11.15 -0.38
N GLU A 211 -8.81 -11.49 -1.27
CA GLU A 211 -8.39 -10.58 -2.32
C GLU A 211 -9.68 -10.21 -3.04
N ILE A 212 -10.05 -8.93 -3.06
CA ILE A 212 -11.16 -8.50 -3.91
C ILE A 212 -10.59 -8.67 -5.32
N GLU A 213 -10.87 -9.82 -5.92
CA GLU A 213 -10.79 -10.06 -7.35
C GLU A 213 -11.76 -9.06 -7.98
N ASP A 214 -11.26 -7.90 -8.39
CA ASP A 214 -12.04 -6.94 -9.18
C ASP A 214 -12.34 -7.60 -10.53
N SER A 215 -13.47 -8.30 -10.55
CA SER A 215 -13.92 -9.25 -11.54
C SER A 215 -14.47 -8.59 -12.80
N GLN A 216 -13.74 -7.67 -13.41
CA GLN A 216 -14.04 -7.19 -14.77
C GLN A 216 -13.15 -7.85 -15.84
N PHE A 217 -12.03 -8.46 -15.43
CA PHE A 217 -11.15 -9.23 -16.34
C PHE A 217 -11.00 -10.70 -15.93
N ASP A 218 -11.69 -11.17 -14.88
CA ASP A 218 -11.60 -12.55 -14.37
C ASP A 218 -12.63 -13.52 -14.94
N ASP A 219 -13.43 -13.09 -15.93
CA ASP A 219 -14.41 -13.98 -16.56
C ASP A 219 -13.78 -15.03 -17.51
N GLU A 220 -12.46 -15.07 -17.64
CA GLU A 220 -11.76 -16.17 -18.31
C GLU A 220 -11.25 -17.21 -17.30
N THR A 221 -12.14 -18.19 -17.03
CA THR A 221 -11.83 -19.61 -16.78
C THR A 221 -10.36 -20.01 -17.01
N ALA A 222 -9.75 -20.69 -16.03
CA ALA A 222 -8.44 -21.36 -16.07
C ALA A 222 -7.73 -21.30 -17.44
N VAL A 223 -7.01 -20.20 -17.70
CA VAL A 223 -6.38 -20.00 -19.00
C VAL A 223 -5.31 -21.08 -19.19
N PRO A 224 -5.35 -21.90 -20.26
CA PRO A 224 -4.40 -22.99 -20.43
C PRO A 224 -2.96 -22.48 -20.47
N ARG A 225 -2.07 -23.08 -19.67
CA ARG A 225 -0.65 -22.72 -19.64
C ARG A 225 0.02 -23.09 -20.96
N ILE A 226 0.83 -22.19 -21.49
CA ILE A 226 1.58 -22.41 -22.73
C ILE A 226 3.08 -22.36 -22.44
N ALA A 227 3.84 -23.34 -22.94
CA ALA A 227 5.30 -23.38 -22.86
C ALA A 227 5.94 -22.31 -23.75
N ASP A 228 7.10 -21.79 -23.34
CA ASP A 228 7.80 -20.69 -24.03
C ASP A 228 8.06 -21.02 -25.50
N LEU A 229 8.00 -19.98 -26.35
CA LEU A 229 8.32 -20.17 -27.76
C LEU A 229 9.83 -20.35 -27.95
N LYS A 230 10.20 -21.14 -28.95
CA LYS A 230 11.60 -21.24 -29.37
C LYS A 230 12.04 -19.91 -29.98
N LEU A 231 13.02 -19.26 -29.37
CA LEU A 231 13.61 -18.03 -29.88
C LEU A 231 14.44 -18.29 -31.13
N ASN A 232 14.47 -17.32 -32.03
CA ASN A 232 15.44 -17.28 -33.11
C ASN A 232 16.80 -16.71 -32.61
N GLY A 233 17.82 -16.68 -33.49
CA GLY A 233 19.16 -16.22 -33.12
C GLY A 233 19.19 -14.79 -32.56
N ASP A 234 18.52 -13.85 -33.23
CA ASP A 234 18.48 -12.44 -32.83
C ASP A 234 17.78 -12.24 -31.47
N GLN A 235 16.66 -12.94 -31.27
CA GLN A 235 15.91 -12.91 -30.01
C GLN A 235 16.70 -13.54 -28.86
N GLN A 236 17.42 -14.64 -29.12
CA GLN A 236 18.28 -15.29 -28.13
C GLN A 236 19.43 -14.37 -27.74
N GLN A 237 20.10 -13.73 -28.70
CA GLN A 237 21.16 -12.76 -28.43
C GLN A 237 20.65 -11.57 -27.60
N ALA A 238 19.46 -11.06 -27.92
CA ALA A 238 18.84 -9.99 -27.15
C ALA A 238 18.50 -10.43 -25.72
N LEU A 239 17.94 -11.63 -25.56
CA LEU A 239 17.65 -12.21 -24.25
C LEU A 239 18.94 -12.39 -23.44
N ASP A 240 19.97 -12.99 -24.01
CA ASP A 240 21.26 -13.24 -23.34
C ASP A 240 21.90 -11.95 -22.85
N THR A 241 21.81 -10.87 -23.63
CA THR A 241 22.29 -9.53 -23.23
C THR A 241 21.55 -9.02 -22.00
N ILE A 242 20.22 -9.17 -21.96
CA ILE A 242 19.41 -8.78 -20.79
C ILE A 242 19.78 -9.65 -19.58
N LEU A 243 19.87 -10.97 -19.77
CA LEU A 243 20.13 -11.92 -18.70
C LEU A 243 21.53 -11.77 -18.10
N GLN A 244 22.51 -11.30 -18.86
CA GLN A 244 23.84 -10.98 -18.32
C GLN A 244 23.77 -9.98 -17.16
N PHE A 245 22.97 -8.91 -17.28
CA PHE A 245 22.80 -7.92 -16.23
C PHE A 245 21.96 -8.44 -15.05
N VAL A 246 20.91 -9.23 -15.35
CA VAL A 246 20.09 -9.87 -14.33
C VAL A 246 20.92 -10.81 -13.44
N ARG A 247 21.73 -11.67 -14.06
CA ARG A 247 22.57 -12.67 -13.37
C ARG A 247 23.73 -12.04 -12.61
N SER A 248 24.29 -10.95 -13.10
CA SER A 248 25.34 -10.19 -12.39
C SER A 248 24.80 -9.26 -11.30
N GLY A 249 23.48 -9.09 -11.20
CA GLY A 249 22.85 -8.21 -10.22
C GLY A 249 23.13 -6.72 -10.47
N GLN A 250 23.50 -6.34 -11.69
CA GLN A 250 23.82 -4.98 -12.06
C GLN A 250 22.61 -4.27 -12.67
N HIS A 251 22.38 -3.02 -12.29
CA HIS A 251 21.40 -2.17 -12.94
C HIS A 251 21.88 -1.76 -14.34
N GLN A 252 21.03 -1.94 -15.35
CA GLN A 252 21.29 -1.47 -16.70
C GLN A 252 19.99 -1.09 -17.42
N THR A 253 20.07 -0.03 -18.24
CA THR A 253 19.01 0.35 -19.17
C THR A 253 19.28 -0.26 -20.54
N VAL A 254 18.36 -1.08 -21.05
CA VAL A 254 18.50 -1.78 -22.35
C VAL A 254 17.39 -1.35 -23.29
N LEU A 255 17.75 -0.96 -24.51
CA LEU A 255 16.81 -0.69 -25.59
C LEU A 255 16.67 -1.92 -26.48
N LEU A 256 15.49 -2.58 -26.45
CA LEU A 256 15.15 -3.63 -27.40
C LEU A 256 14.44 -3.05 -28.62
N HIS A 257 15.20 -2.77 -29.68
CA HIS A 257 14.65 -2.23 -30.92
C HIS A 257 14.20 -3.33 -31.88
N GLY A 258 13.01 -3.17 -32.48
CA GLY A 258 12.50 -4.05 -33.52
C GLY A 258 11.10 -3.66 -33.97
N VAL A 259 10.76 -3.99 -35.21
CA VAL A 259 9.43 -3.72 -35.79
C VAL A 259 8.31 -4.52 -35.08
N THR A 260 7.06 -4.13 -35.27
CA THR A 260 5.91 -4.93 -34.80
C THR A 260 5.98 -6.35 -35.39
N GLY A 261 5.69 -7.36 -34.57
CA GLY A 261 5.77 -8.76 -34.99
C GLY A 261 7.16 -9.39 -34.93
N SER A 262 8.24 -8.64 -34.65
CA SER A 262 9.60 -9.22 -34.51
C SER A 262 9.79 -10.11 -33.26
N GLY A 263 8.76 -10.22 -32.41
CA GLY A 263 8.77 -11.07 -31.22
C GLY A 263 9.36 -10.45 -29.95
N LYS A 264 9.49 -9.12 -29.87
CA LYS A 264 9.95 -8.41 -28.65
C LYS A 264 9.23 -8.86 -27.38
N THR A 265 7.91 -9.06 -27.46
CA THR A 265 7.09 -9.52 -26.33
C THR A 265 7.55 -10.86 -25.77
N GLU A 266 8.00 -11.78 -26.63
CA GLU A 266 8.49 -13.09 -26.17
C GLU A 266 9.83 -12.95 -25.43
N VAL A 267 10.71 -12.07 -25.90
CA VAL A 267 11.96 -11.71 -25.20
C VAL A 267 11.65 -11.14 -23.81
N TYR A 268 10.67 -10.23 -23.69
CA TYR A 268 10.24 -9.69 -22.39
C TYR A 268 9.72 -10.78 -21.46
N ILE A 269 8.84 -11.66 -21.95
CA ILE A 269 8.26 -12.75 -21.16
C ILE A 269 9.35 -13.68 -20.63
N GLN A 270 10.30 -14.10 -21.47
CA GLN A 270 11.37 -14.99 -21.02
C GLN A 270 12.36 -14.31 -20.06
N ALA A 271 12.65 -13.02 -20.27
CA ALA A 271 13.44 -12.24 -19.31
C ALA A 271 12.75 -12.14 -17.93
N ILE A 272 11.45 -11.87 -17.92
CA ILE A 272 10.64 -11.81 -16.69
C ILE A 272 10.62 -13.18 -16.00
N ARG A 273 10.50 -14.27 -16.77
CA ARG A 273 10.53 -15.63 -16.23
C ARG A 273 11.82 -15.94 -15.48
N GLU A 274 12.97 -15.54 -16.02
CA GLU A 274 14.24 -15.67 -15.30
C GLU A 274 14.22 -14.87 -13.99
N ILE A 275 13.69 -13.64 -13.99
CA ILE A 275 13.59 -12.82 -12.76
C ILE A 275 12.69 -13.49 -11.71
N VAL A 276 11.53 -14.01 -12.13
CA VAL A 276 10.56 -14.68 -11.25
C VAL A 276 11.10 -16.01 -10.72
N SER A 277 11.97 -16.71 -11.47
CA SER A 277 12.58 -17.96 -11.00
C SER A 277 13.49 -17.74 -9.78
N TYR A 278 14.03 -16.53 -9.61
CA TYR A 278 14.76 -16.11 -8.40
C TYR A 278 13.85 -15.63 -7.26
N GLY A 279 12.52 -15.79 -7.37
CA GLY A 279 11.54 -15.31 -6.39
C GLY A 279 11.38 -13.78 -6.36
N ARG A 280 11.82 -13.08 -7.41
CA ARG A 280 11.67 -11.63 -7.55
C ARG A 280 10.40 -11.29 -8.34
N GLN A 281 10.07 -10.00 -8.39
CA GLN A 281 8.90 -9.47 -9.10
C GLN A 281 9.32 -8.65 -10.32
N ALA A 282 8.40 -8.48 -11.27
CA ALA A 282 8.60 -7.65 -12.45
C ALA A 282 7.40 -6.72 -12.65
N ILE A 283 7.68 -5.50 -13.13
CA ILE A 283 6.66 -4.51 -13.51
C ILE A 283 6.73 -4.36 -15.03
N VAL A 284 5.57 -4.46 -15.69
CA VAL A 284 5.42 -4.23 -17.13
C VAL A 284 4.50 -3.05 -17.33
N LEU A 285 5.06 -1.95 -17.84
CA LEU A 285 4.29 -0.75 -18.14
C LEU A 285 3.89 -0.77 -19.62
N VAL A 286 2.60 -0.58 -19.88
CA VAL A 286 2.04 -0.48 -21.23
C VAL A 286 1.29 0.84 -21.37
N PRO A 287 1.18 1.41 -22.58
CA PRO A 287 0.30 2.55 -22.82
C PRO A 287 -1.14 2.20 -22.39
N GLU A 288 -1.90 3.18 -21.89
CA GLU A 288 -3.25 2.98 -21.35
C GLU A 288 -4.16 2.20 -22.32
N ILE A 289 -4.17 2.61 -23.60
CA ILE A 289 -4.97 1.97 -24.66
C ILE A 289 -4.48 0.56 -25.06
N SER A 290 -3.29 0.14 -24.61
CA SER A 290 -2.65 -1.12 -25.00
C SER A 290 -2.88 -2.25 -24.01
N LEU A 291 -3.57 -1.98 -22.89
CA LEU A 291 -3.99 -2.98 -21.91
C LEU A 291 -5.22 -3.76 -22.43
N THR A 292 -5.05 -4.41 -23.58
CA THR A 292 -6.10 -5.21 -24.18
C THR A 292 -6.23 -6.55 -23.43
N PRO A 293 -7.43 -7.17 -23.42
CA PRO A 293 -7.61 -8.52 -22.89
C PRO A 293 -6.62 -9.53 -23.48
N GLN A 294 -6.22 -9.35 -24.75
CA GLN A 294 -5.24 -10.20 -25.42
C GLN A 294 -3.85 -10.11 -24.77
N THR A 295 -3.38 -8.91 -24.44
CA THR A 295 -2.10 -8.71 -23.75
C THR A 295 -2.15 -9.34 -22.36
N ILE A 296 -3.20 -9.08 -21.60
CA ILE A 296 -3.39 -9.66 -20.25
C ILE A 296 -3.41 -11.18 -20.31
N ARG A 297 -4.22 -11.77 -21.20
CA ARG A 297 -4.33 -13.21 -21.40
C ARG A 297 -2.98 -13.84 -21.74
N ARG A 298 -2.17 -13.18 -22.57
CA ARG A 298 -0.83 -13.65 -22.92
C ARG A 298 0.10 -13.75 -21.71
N PHE A 299 0.04 -12.78 -20.78
CA PHE A 299 0.81 -12.86 -19.53
C PHE A 299 0.24 -13.94 -18.59
N ARG A 300 -1.08 -14.03 -18.42
CA ARG A 300 -1.73 -15.06 -17.61
C ARG A 300 -1.49 -16.50 -18.11
N GLN A 301 -1.29 -16.69 -19.41
CA GLN A 301 -0.88 -17.98 -19.99
C GLN A 301 0.54 -18.40 -19.63
N ARG A 302 1.38 -17.44 -19.21
CA ARG A 302 2.82 -17.60 -18.99
C ARG A 302 3.22 -17.57 -17.52
N PHE A 303 2.42 -16.97 -16.66
CA PHE A 303 2.74 -16.74 -15.25
C PHE A 303 1.54 -17.07 -14.35
N ASP A 304 1.85 -17.57 -13.16
CA ASP A 304 0.86 -18.08 -12.21
C ASP A 304 0.15 -16.96 -11.45
N SER A 305 0.85 -15.86 -11.19
CA SER A 305 0.33 -14.70 -10.47
C SER A 305 0.62 -13.44 -11.29
N VAL A 306 -0.45 -12.81 -11.77
CA VAL A 306 -0.40 -11.57 -12.56
C VAL A 306 -1.42 -10.60 -12.01
N ALA A 307 -0.96 -9.53 -11.37
CA ALA A 307 -1.79 -8.40 -11.01
C ALA A 307 -1.85 -7.41 -12.18
N VAL A 308 -3.05 -6.90 -12.48
CA VAL A 308 -3.29 -5.92 -13.55
C VAL A 308 -3.83 -4.65 -12.91
N LEU A 309 -3.17 -3.52 -13.19
CA LEU A 309 -3.61 -2.20 -12.72
C LEU A 309 -4.12 -1.38 -13.91
N HIS A 310 -5.39 -0.96 -13.87
CA HIS A 310 -6.04 -0.14 -14.89
C HIS A 310 -6.83 1.02 -14.28
N SER A 311 -7.15 2.03 -15.08
CA SER A 311 -7.79 3.29 -14.63
C SER A 311 -9.18 3.13 -14.00
N HIS A 312 -9.86 1.99 -14.20
CA HIS A 312 -11.13 1.65 -13.54
C HIS A 312 -10.99 0.99 -12.15
N LEU A 313 -9.79 0.90 -11.57
CA LEU A 313 -9.55 0.43 -10.19
C LEU A 313 -9.55 1.57 -9.16
#